data_AF-A0A3N5ETS2-F1
#
_entry.id   AF-A0A3N5ETS2-F1
#
_cell.length_a   1.000
_cell.length_b   1.000
_cell.length_c   1.000
_cell.angle_alpha   90.00
_cell.angle_beta   90.00
_cell.angle_gamma   90.00
#
_symmetry.space_group_name_H-M   'P 1'
#
loop_
_entity.id
_entity.type
_entity.pdbx_description
1 polymer ?
#
loop_
_entity_poly.entity_id
_entity_poly.type
_entity_poly.pdbx_seq_one_letter_code
_entity_poly.pdbx_strand_id
1 'polypeptide(L)'
;MKLPSIGQAYQEARATFRRFPVVIFDAALATGAALILVDHEGPAEPTILFNIFFAGVLGIPFLITLALVAERRGFSTRAGLGLQMAGILLLAGYAVTIPMDFMHAPLAPLFRFFILGVALHLLVSAAPYANRGEWNGFWHYNKALLLRVLTALLYSLVLYAGLSIALAALDNLFGVDVPGKRYFELWILITGMFTTWFFLAGVPEDLRQLDKLMEYPKSLKVLAQYILLPIVLIYLVIL
;
A
#
# COMPACT_ATOMS: atom_id res chain seq x y z
N MET A 1 7.66 17.83 -23.49
CA MET A 1 7.55 17.51 -22.05
C MET A 1 8.96 17.49 -21.48
N LYS A 2 9.27 18.32 -20.49
CA LYS A 2 10.59 18.26 -19.83
C LYS A 2 10.56 17.05 -18.90
N LEU A 3 11.50 16.11 -19.06
CA LEU A 3 11.68 15.04 -18.09
C LEU A 3 11.87 15.69 -16.71
N PRO A 4 11.13 15.25 -15.68
CA PRO A 4 11.32 15.80 -14.36
C PRO A 4 12.78 15.60 -13.97
N SER A 5 13.42 16.66 -13.46
CA SER A 5 14.81 16.54 -13.05
C SER A 5 14.90 15.60 -11.86
N ILE A 6 16.05 14.92 -11.70
CA ILE A 6 16.33 14.11 -10.49
C ILE A 6 16.07 14.95 -9.22
N GLY A 7 16.31 16.26 -9.28
CA GLY A 7 15.96 17.19 -8.21
C GLY A 7 14.47 17.25 -7.88
N GLN A 8 13.58 17.23 -8.88
CA GLN A 8 12.13 17.21 -8.66
C GLN A 8 11.68 15.91 -8.00
N ALA A 9 12.15 14.76 -8.50
CA ALA A 9 11.85 13.46 -7.90
C ALA A 9 12.32 13.39 -6.44
N TYR A 10 13.49 13.94 -6.12
CA TYR A 10 13.99 14.03 -4.75
C TYR A 10 13.11 14.91 -3.85
N GLN A 11 12.67 16.07 -4.34
CA GLN A 11 11.80 16.97 -3.55
C GLN A 11 10.44 16.33 -3.28
N GLU A 12 9.84 15.67 -4.27
CA GLU A 12 8.59 14.92 -4.11
C GLU A 12 8.76 13.79 -3.09
N ALA A 13 9.82 12.99 -3.23
CA ALA A 13 10.10 11.90 -2.30
C ALA A 13 10.27 12.42 -0.87
N ARG A 14 10.99 13.53 -0.69
CA ARG A 14 11.18 14.19 0.61
C ARG A 14 9.87 14.73 1.18
N ALA A 15 9.01 15.32 0.35
CA ALA A 15 7.70 15.81 0.76
C ALA A 15 6.81 14.65 1.25
N THR A 16 6.79 13.53 0.52
CA THR A 16 6.07 12.31 0.93
C THR A 16 6.60 11.77 2.26
N PHE A 17 7.92 11.71 2.43
CA PHE A 17 8.53 11.26 3.69
C PHE A 17 8.15 12.13 4.88
N ARG A 18 8.09 13.45 4.69
CA ARG A 18 7.67 14.38 5.76
C ARG A 18 6.19 14.24 6.11
N ARG A 19 5.34 13.86 5.15
CA ARG A 19 3.89 13.67 5.37
C ARG A 19 3.56 12.31 5.97
N PHE A 20 4.24 11.24 5.54
CA PHE A 20 3.98 9.86 5.96
C PHE A 20 5.22 9.13 6.52
N PRO A 21 5.94 9.70 7.50
CA PRO A 21 7.20 9.12 7.95
C PRO A 21 7.01 7.72 8.55
N VAL A 22 5.98 7.53 9.38
CA VAL A 22 5.71 6.26 10.05
C VAL A 22 5.37 5.15 9.06
N VAL A 23 4.55 5.46 8.05
CA VAL A 23 4.17 4.51 7.00
C VAL A 23 5.40 4.06 6.20
N ILE A 24 6.29 4.98 5.86
CA ILE A 24 7.51 4.65 5.10
C ILE A 24 8.48 3.82 5.94
N PHE A 25 8.62 4.11 7.24
CA PHE A 25 9.41 3.27 8.13
C PHE A 25 8.83 1.86 8.27
N ASP A 26 7.52 1.73 8.44
CA ASP A 26 6.83 0.44 8.51
C ASP A 26 7.02 -0.37 7.21
N ALA A 27 6.86 0.28 6.06
CA ALA A 27 7.12 -0.33 4.76
C ALA A 27 8.58 -0.78 4.60
N ALA A 28 9.54 0.01 5.07
CA ALA A 28 10.95 -0.35 5.05
C ALA A 28 11.27 -1.55 5.96
N LEU A 29 10.64 -1.62 7.15
CA LEU A 29 10.78 -2.75 8.06
C LEU A 29 10.18 -4.03 7.46
N ALA A 30 8.96 -3.96 6.91
CA ALA A 30 8.31 -5.09 6.23
C ALA A 30 9.14 -5.57 5.04
N THR A 31 9.64 -4.64 4.23
CA THR A 31 10.50 -4.92 3.06
C THR A 31 11.82 -5.58 3.50
N GLY A 32 12.48 -5.02 4.52
CA GLY A 32 13.71 -5.58 5.07
C GLY A 32 13.52 -7.00 5.62
N ALA A 33 12.43 -7.22 6.37
CA ALA A 33 12.08 -8.55 6.86
C ALA A 33 11.86 -9.55 5.71
N ALA A 34 11.14 -9.15 4.66
CA ALA A 34 10.92 -9.97 3.47
C ALA A 34 12.23 -10.31 2.75
N LEU A 35 13.14 -9.35 2.57
CA LEU A 35 14.44 -9.58 1.94
C LEU A 35 15.31 -10.55 2.75
N ILE A 36 15.37 -10.39 4.07
CA ILE A 36 16.13 -11.29 4.95
C ILE A 36 15.54 -12.71 4.93
N LEU A 37 14.21 -12.84 4.90
CA LEU A 37 13.53 -14.13 4.77
C LEU A 37 13.86 -14.82 3.43
N VAL A 38 13.96 -14.07 2.34
CA VAL A 38 14.27 -14.61 1.00
C VAL A 38 15.74 -14.99 0.85
N ASP A 39 16.66 -14.25 1.46
CA ASP A 39 18.10 -14.53 1.38
C ASP A 39 18.55 -15.64 2.36
N HIS A 40 17.65 -16.16 3.20
CA HIS A 40 17.98 -17.24 4.11
C HIS A 40 18.20 -18.57 3.36
N GLU A 41 19.42 -19.11 3.41
CA GLU A 41 19.82 -20.34 2.69
C GLU A 41 19.70 -21.64 3.54
N GLY A 42 18.88 -21.63 4.59
CA GLY A 42 18.66 -22.77 5.50
C GLY A 42 17.25 -23.39 5.45
N PRO A 43 16.99 -24.46 6.21
CA PRO A 43 15.62 -24.96 6.40
C PRO A 43 14.74 -23.87 7.00
N ALA A 44 13.44 -23.90 6.72
CA ALA A 44 12.51 -22.94 7.29
C ALA A 44 12.46 -23.09 8.83
N GLU A 45 13.12 -22.17 9.53
CA GLU A 45 13.11 -22.10 10.99
C GLU A 45 12.11 -21.04 11.48
N PRO A 46 11.48 -21.26 12.65
CA PRO A 46 10.61 -20.26 13.26
C PRO A 46 11.37 -18.95 13.50
N THR A 47 10.88 -17.85 12.94
CA THR A 47 11.54 -16.54 13.05
C THR A 47 10.55 -15.42 13.25
N ILE A 48 10.94 -14.42 14.07
CA ILE A 48 10.16 -13.20 14.29
C ILE A 48 10.00 -12.37 13.00
N LEU A 49 10.84 -12.62 11.98
CA LEU A 49 10.75 -11.93 10.69
C LEU A 49 9.40 -12.16 10.01
N PHE A 50 8.78 -13.34 10.16
CA PHE A 50 7.44 -13.57 9.64
C PHE A 50 6.42 -12.65 10.33
N ASN A 51 6.49 -12.54 11.66
CA ASN A 51 5.62 -11.67 12.44
C ASN A 51 5.78 -10.20 12.01
N ILE A 52 7.02 -9.74 11.84
CA ILE A 52 7.33 -8.37 11.38
C ILE A 52 6.79 -8.15 9.96
N PHE A 53 7.04 -9.08 9.03
CA PHE A 53 6.59 -8.99 7.65
C PHE A 53 5.06 -8.90 7.55
N PHE A 54 4.34 -9.87 8.11
CA PHE A 54 2.88 -9.90 8.01
C PHE A 54 2.22 -8.74 8.76
N ALA A 55 2.73 -8.36 9.93
CA ALA A 55 2.22 -7.20 10.66
C ALA A 55 2.50 -5.89 9.89
N GLY A 56 3.70 -5.72 9.33
CA GLY A 56 4.06 -4.54 8.55
C GLY A 56 3.29 -4.43 7.23
N VAL A 57 3.00 -5.54 6.54
CA VAL A 57 2.16 -5.50 5.33
C VAL A 57 0.73 -5.01 5.65
N LEU A 58 0.15 -5.39 6.79
CA LEU A 58 -1.11 -4.80 7.27
C LEU A 58 -0.93 -3.39 7.84
N GLY A 59 0.26 -3.10 8.37
CA GLY A 59 0.64 -1.82 8.93
C GLY A 59 0.58 -0.70 7.92
N ILE A 60 1.01 -0.94 6.68
CA ILE A 60 0.97 0.05 5.59
C ILE A 60 -0.44 0.67 5.42
N PRO A 61 -1.50 -0.07 5.04
CA PRO A 61 -2.83 0.52 4.87
C PRO A 61 -3.42 1.04 6.19
N PHE A 62 -3.12 0.40 7.32
CA PHE A 62 -3.62 0.86 8.62
C PHE A 62 -3.04 2.22 9.03
N LEU A 63 -1.73 2.39 8.94
CA LEU A 63 -1.04 3.62 9.30
C LEU A 63 -1.37 4.75 8.31
N ILE A 64 -1.54 4.44 7.02
CA ILE A 64 -2.08 5.37 6.02
C ILE A 64 -3.45 5.89 6.48
N THR A 65 -4.34 4.99 6.87
CA THR A 65 -5.67 5.35 7.37
C THR A 65 -5.56 6.32 8.54
N LEU A 66 -4.76 5.99 9.55
CA LEU A 66 -4.61 6.83 10.75
C LEU A 66 -4.04 8.21 10.41
N ALA A 67 -3.04 8.27 9.54
CA ALA A 67 -2.46 9.53 9.08
C ALA A 67 -3.50 10.40 8.36
N LEU A 68 -4.26 9.83 7.41
CA LEU A 68 -5.26 10.56 6.63
C LEU A 68 -6.48 10.98 7.46
N VAL A 69 -6.89 10.16 8.42
CA VAL A 69 -7.95 10.53 9.37
C VAL A 69 -7.50 11.69 10.26
N ALA A 70 -6.27 11.67 10.76
CA ALA A 70 -5.72 12.77 11.55
C ALA A 70 -5.63 14.07 10.72
N GLU A 71 -5.16 13.98 9.48
CA GLU A 71 -5.05 15.11 8.55
C GLU A 71 -6.44 15.71 8.25
N ARG A 72 -7.41 14.88 7.86
CA ARG A 72 -8.79 15.31 7.57
C ARG A 72 -9.41 16.02 8.78
N ARG A 73 -9.34 15.39 9.95
CA ARG A 73 -9.94 15.90 11.19
C ARG A 73 -9.18 17.10 11.77
N GLY A 74 -8.07 17.51 11.16
CA GLY A 74 -7.30 18.68 11.58
C GLY A 74 -6.59 18.47 12.91
N PHE A 75 -6.18 17.23 13.22
CA PHE A 75 -5.39 16.95 14.40
C PHE A 75 -4.03 17.66 14.32
N SER A 76 -3.49 18.08 15.46
CA SER A 76 -2.11 18.58 15.50
C SER A 76 -1.13 17.46 15.11
N THR A 77 0.04 17.82 14.59
CA THR A 77 1.07 16.85 14.18
C THR A 77 1.41 15.86 15.30
N ARG A 78 1.50 16.33 16.55
CA ARG A 78 1.78 15.47 17.72
C ARG A 78 0.65 14.49 18.00
N ALA A 79 -0.61 14.93 17.91
CA ALA A 79 -1.76 14.06 18.11
C ALA A 79 -1.88 13.02 16.97
N GLY A 80 -1.63 13.42 15.72
CA GLY A 80 -1.59 12.49 14.58
C GLY A 80 -0.47 11.46 14.67
N LEU A 81 0.72 11.86 15.15
CA LEU A 81 1.80 10.92 15.44
C LEU A 81 1.45 10.00 16.61
N GLY A 82 0.88 10.53 17.70
CA GLY A 82 0.42 9.72 18.83
C GLY A 82 -0.60 8.64 18.42
N LEU A 83 -1.53 8.98 17.52
CA LEU A 83 -2.48 8.03 16.95
C LEU A 83 -1.78 6.92 16.14
N GLN A 84 -0.79 7.27 15.31
CA GLN A 84 -0.02 6.28 14.56
C GLN A 84 0.84 5.40 15.47
N MET A 85 1.42 5.94 16.55
CA MET A 85 2.15 5.15 17.55
C MET A 85 1.25 4.18 18.30
N ALA A 86 0.03 4.60 18.65
CA ALA A 86 -0.98 3.68 19.19
C ALA A 86 -1.34 2.58 18.17
N GLY A 87 -1.42 2.94 16.89
CA GLY A 87 -1.58 1.99 15.79
C GLY A 87 -0.44 0.97 15.72
N ILE A 88 0.81 1.39 15.87
CA ILE A 88 1.98 0.50 15.94
C ILE A 88 1.88 -0.48 17.11
N LEU A 89 1.43 -0.02 18.30
CA LEU A 89 1.25 -0.91 19.45
C LEU A 89 0.17 -1.98 19.17
N LEU A 90 -0.90 -1.62 18.47
CA LEU A 90 -1.92 -2.59 18.03
C LEU A 90 -1.35 -3.59 17.01
N LEU A 91 -0.53 -3.12 16.07
CA LEU A 91 0.15 -3.98 15.10
C LEU A 91 1.14 -4.92 15.79
N ALA A 92 1.88 -4.46 16.79
CA ALA A 92 2.76 -5.30 17.60
C ALA A 92 1.98 -6.35 18.38
N GLY A 93 0.83 -5.98 18.97
CA GLY A 93 -0.08 -6.93 19.61
C GLY A 93 -0.61 -7.98 18.63
N TYR A 94 -0.98 -7.56 17.41
CA TYR A 94 -1.36 -8.48 16.33
C TYR A 94 -0.18 -9.39 15.94
N ALA A 95 1.03 -8.86 15.83
CA ALA A 95 2.24 -9.59 15.44
C ALA A 95 2.51 -10.78 16.37
N VAL A 96 2.29 -10.64 17.68
CA VAL A 96 2.43 -11.74 18.66
C VAL A 96 1.48 -12.91 18.37
N THR A 97 0.35 -12.65 17.72
CA THR A 97 -0.63 -13.70 17.36
C THR A 97 -0.33 -14.39 16.03
N ILE A 98 0.73 -13.99 15.33
CA ILE A 98 1.16 -14.57 14.06
C ILE A 98 2.10 -15.75 14.37
N PRO A 99 1.90 -16.93 13.76
CA PRO A 99 2.83 -18.03 13.94
C PRO A 99 4.20 -17.66 13.37
N MET A 100 5.26 -18.02 14.09
CA MET A 100 6.64 -17.81 13.65
C MET A 100 7.08 -18.79 12.56
N ASP A 101 6.30 -19.84 12.32
CA ASP A 101 6.49 -20.81 11.24
C ASP A 101 5.15 -21.09 10.55
N PHE A 102 5.05 -20.78 9.26
CA PHE A 102 3.86 -20.99 8.45
C PHE A 102 3.81 -22.36 7.74
N MET A 103 4.92 -23.11 7.69
CA MET A 103 4.96 -24.43 7.06
C MET A 103 4.14 -25.47 7.82
N HIS A 104 4.07 -25.32 9.15
CA HIS A 104 3.34 -26.23 10.04
C HIS A 104 2.14 -25.57 10.73
N ALA A 105 1.89 -24.28 10.48
CA ALA A 105 0.80 -23.57 11.11
C ALA A 105 -0.58 -23.93 10.51
N PRO A 106 -1.66 -23.85 11.31
CA PRO A 106 -3.02 -23.85 10.78
C PRO A 106 -3.21 -22.75 9.74
N LEU A 107 -4.12 -22.92 8.78
CA LEU A 107 -4.45 -21.88 7.78
C LEU A 107 -5.19 -20.68 8.36
N ALA A 108 -5.74 -20.77 9.58
CA ALA A 108 -6.57 -19.74 10.18
C ALA A 108 -5.89 -18.35 10.30
N PRO A 109 -4.61 -18.22 10.73
CA PRO A 109 -3.90 -16.93 10.76
C PRO A 109 -3.74 -16.31 9.37
N LEU A 110 -3.57 -17.15 8.33
CA LEU A 110 -3.46 -16.69 6.94
C LEU A 110 -4.79 -16.13 6.42
N PHE A 111 -5.92 -16.82 6.66
CA PHE A 111 -7.25 -16.28 6.33
C PHE A 111 -7.53 -14.98 7.08
N ARG A 112 -7.20 -14.92 8.37
CA ARG A 112 -7.33 -13.69 9.17
C ARG A 112 -6.51 -12.55 8.57
N PHE A 113 -5.27 -12.82 8.17
CA PHE A 113 -4.42 -11.84 7.50
C PHE A 113 -5.07 -11.29 6.23
N PHE A 114 -5.59 -12.15 5.34
CA PHE A 114 -6.25 -11.68 4.12
C PHE A 114 -7.53 -10.89 4.38
N ILE A 115 -8.37 -11.33 5.31
CA ILE A 115 -9.60 -10.63 5.69
C ILE A 115 -9.26 -9.24 6.25
N LEU A 116 -8.28 -9.16 7.16
CA LEU A 116 -7.80 -7.88 7.69
C LEU A 116 -7.18 -7.01 6.60
N GLY A 117 -6.42 -7.59 5.67
CA GLY A 117 -5.87 -6.90 4.51
C GLY A 117 -6.96 -6.21 3.70
N VAL A 118 -8.00 -6.95 3.30
CA VAL A 118 -9.15 -6.38 2.56
C VAL A 118 -9.84 -5.30 3.40
N ALA A 119 -10.14 -5.57 4.67
CA ALA A 119 -10.80 -4.63 5.56
C ALA A 119 -10.01 -3.31 5.71
N LEU A 120 -8.69 -3.39 5.85
CA LEU A 120 -7.82 -2.21 5.99
C LEU A 120 -7.72 -1.40 4.69
N HIS A 121 -7.71 -2.04 3.52
CA HIS A 121 -7.75 -1.31 2.25
C HIS A 121 -9.08 -0.57 2.07
N LEU A 122 -10.21 -1.21 2.43
CA LEU A 122 -11.51 -0.54 2.47
C LEU A 122 -11.54 0.59 3.51
N LEU A 123 -10.83 0.42 4.63
CA LEU A 123 -10.72 1.43 5.67
C LEU A 123 -9.96 2.68 5.18
N VAL A 124 -8.87 2.52 4.41
CA VAL A 124 -8.17 3.65 3.76
C VAL A 124 -9.12 4.45 2.85
N SER A 125 -9.99 3.75 2.14
CA SER A 125 -10.98 4.32 1.22
C SER A 125 -12.10 5.10 1.93
N ALA A 126 -12.57 4.60 3.08
CA ALA A 126 -13.76 5.12 3.74
C ALA A 126 -13.49 6.02 4.95
N ALA A 127 -12.52 5.69 5.80
CA ALA A 127 -12.36 6.33 7.10
C ALA A 127 -12.10 7.85 7.05
N PRO A 128 -11.31 8.38 6.09
CA PRO A 128 -11.12 9.83 5.98
C PRO A 128 -12.40 10.62 5.65
N TYR A 129 -13.46 9.97 5.16
CA TYR A 129 -14.73 10.61 4.79
C TYR A 129 -15.93 9.96 5.50
N ALA A 130 -15.73 9.44 6.71
CA ALA A 130 -16.80 8.78 7.47
C ALA A 130 -17.88 9.75 8.03
N ASN A 131 -17.68 11.07 7.93
CA ASN A 131 -18.64 12.07 8.39
C ASN A 131 -19.81 12.25 7.40
N ARG A 132 -20.99 12.63 7.92
CA ARG A 132 -22.19 12.86 7.09
C ARG A 132 -22.02 14.09 6.20
N GLY A 133 -22.48 14.00 4.96
CA GLY A 133 -22.56 15.14 4.03
C GLY A 133 -21.34 15.33 3.12
N GLU A 134 -20.32 14.47 3.22
CA GLU A 134 -19.05 14.60 2.49
C GLU A 134 -19.00 13.71 1.23
N TRP A 135 -20.17 13.39 0.65
CA TRP A 135 -20.30 12.45 -0.46
C TRP A 135 -19.45 12.83 -1.67
N ASN A 136 -19.34 14.12 -1.95
CA ASN A 136 -18.61 14.60 -3.10
C ASN A 136 -17.09 14.38 -2.94
N GLY A 137 -16.51 14.82 -1.82
CA GLY A 137 -15.10 14.59 -1.53
C GLY A 137 -14.77 13.10 -1.45
N PHE A 138 -15.64 12.27 -0.87
CA PHE A 138 -15.49 10.82 -0.85
C PHE A 138 -15.29 10.22 -2.25
N TRP A 139 -16.12 10.61 -3.22
CA TRP A 139 -16.04 10.11 -4.59
C TRP A 139 -14.77 10.58 -5.32
N HIS A 140 -14.41 11.86 -5.19
CA HIS A 140 -13.20 12.40 -5.79
C HIS A 140 -11.93 11.80 -5.20
N TYR A 141 -11.89 11.63 -3.88
CA TYR A 141 -10.82 10.97 -3.16
C TYR A 141 -10.64 9.52 -3.63
N ASN A 142 -11.72 8.73 -3.65
CA ASN A 142 -11.65 7.34 -4.08
C ASN A 142 -11.28 7.18 -5.56
N LYS A 143 -11.76 8.07 -6.43
CA LYS A 143 -11.31 8.12 -7.83
C LYS A 143 -9.80 8.37 -7.90
N ALA A 144 -9.29 9.35 -7.14
CA ALA A 144 -7.87 9.67 -7.13
C ALA A 144 -7.04 8.48 -6.61
N LEU A 145 -7.45 7.85 -5.51
CA LEU A 145 -6.78 6.67 -4.98
C LEU A 145 -6.79 5.49 -5.95
N LEU A 146 -7.93 5.19 -6.58
CA LEU A 146 -8.04 4.09 -7.53
C LEU A 146 -7.09 4.29 -8.72
N LEU A 147 -7.08 5.48 -9.31
CA LEU A 147 -6.15 5.83 -10.38
C LEU A 147 -4.70 5.76 -9.90
N ARG A 148 -4.43 6.15 -8.65
CA ARG A 148 -3.09 6.08 -8.07
C ARG A 148 -2.62 4.64 -7.86
N VAL A 149 -3.49 3.73 -7.40
CA VAL A 149 -3.17 2.30 -7.31
C VAL A 149 -2.87 1.73 -8.70
N LEU A 150 -3.73 1.97 -9.69
CA LEU A 150 -3.52 1.45 -11.05
C LEU A 150 -2.22 1.95 -11.68
N THR A 151 -1.92 3.24 -11.51
CA THR A 151 -0.66 3.83 -12.02
C THR A 151 0.56 3.31 -11.25
N ALA A 152 0.47 3.16 -9.93
CA ALA A 152 1.55 2.59 -9.12
C ALA A 152 1.87 1.15 -9.54
N LEU A 153 0.84 0.32 -9.73
CA LEU A 153 1.01 -1.06 -10.19
C LEU A 153 1.64 -1.12 -11.59
N LEU A 154 1.12 -0.33 -12.54
CA LEU A 154 1.67 -0.26 -13.89
C LEU A 154 3.15 0.15 -13.88
N TYR A 155 3.49 1.22 -13.15
CA TYR A 155 4.87 1.72 -13.12
C TYR A 155 5.80 0.74 -12.42
N SER A 156 5.34 0.05 -11.38
CA SER A 156 6.11 -0.97 -10.69
C SER A 156 6.37 -2.19 -11.56
N LEU A 157 5.37 -2.62 -12.34
CA LEU A 157 5.54 -3.70 -13.33
C LEU A 157 6.53 -3.31 -14.43
N VAL A 158 6.42 -2.11 -14.97
CA VAL A 158 7.35 -1.61 -16.00
C VAL A 158 8.77 -1.50 -15.44
N LEU A 159 8.92 -0.96 -14.22
CA LEU A 159 10.21 -0.83 -13.55
C LEU A 159 10.83 -2.22 -13.28
N TYR A 160 10.03 -3.14 -12.75
CA TYR A 160 10.46 -4.51 -12.48
C TYR A 160 10.88 -5.23 -13.77
N ALA A 161 10.07 -5.14 -14.83
CA ALA A 161 10.38 -5.75 -16.12
C ALA A 161 11.66 -5.16 -16.71
N GLY A 162 11.82 -3.83 -16.70
CA GLY A 162 13.01 -3.16 -17.21
C GLY A 162 14.29 -3.55 -16.46
N LEU A 163 14.24 -3.57 -15.12
CA LEU A 163 15.38 -3.96 -14.29
C LEU A 163 15.66 -5.46 -14.36
N SER A 164 14.64 -6.31 -14.47
CA SER A 164 14.80 -7.75 -14.67
C SER A 164 15.46 -8.07 -16.01
N ILE A 165 15.08 -7.37 -17.09
CA ILE A 165 15.75 -7.50 -18.39
C ILE A 165 17.20 -7.05 -18.30
N ALA A 166 17.49 -5.98 -17.56
CA ALA A 166 18.87 -5.53 -17.33
C ALA A 166 19.69 -6.57 -16.55
N LEU A 167 19.13 -7.20 -15.51
CA LEU A 167 19.77 -8.30 -14.79
C LEU A 167 20.04 -9.50 -15.72
N ALA A 168 19.07 -9.88 -16.56
CA ALA A 168 19.26 -10.96 -17.53
C ALA A 168 20.34 -10.61 -18.57
N ALA A 169 20.47 -9.34 -18.96
CA ALA A 169 21.52 -8.88 -19.86
C ALA A 169 22.92 -8.97 -19.23
N LEU A 170 23.06 -8.80 -17.90
CA LEU A 170 24.35 -8.98 -17.21
C LEU A 170 24.87 -10.40 -17.35
N ASP A 171 23.99 -11.38 -17.19
CA ASP A 171 24.31 -12.79 -17.39
C ASP A 171 24.66 -13.08 -18.86
N ASN A 172 23.77 -12.71 -19.79
CA ASN A 172 23.93 -13.07 -21.21
C ASN A 172 25.05 -12.32 -21.94
N LEU A 173 25.35 -11.06 -21.58
CA LEU A 173 26.32 -10.22 -22.30
C LEU A 173 27.68 -10.15 -21.61
N PHE A 174 27.71 -10.26 -20.29
CA PHE A 174 28.93 -10.09 -19.49
C PHE A 174 29.31 -11.35 -18.70
N GLY A 175 28.51 -12.42 -18.76
CA GLY A 175 28.76 -13.69 -18.08
C GLY A 175 28.67 -13.58 -16.56
N VAL A 176 27.94 -12.59 -16.03
CA VAL A 176 27.73 -12.42 -14.59
C VAL A 176 26.57 -13.29 -14.15
N ASP A 177 26.84 -14.36 -13.41
CA ASP A 177 25.80 -15.24 -12.87
C ASP A 177 24.88 -14.46 -11.92
N VAL A 178 23.60 -14.35 -12.27
CA VAL A 178 22.56 -13.69 -11.48
C VAL A 178 21.57 -14.73 -10.97
N PRO A 179 21.64 -15.12 -9.68
CA PRO A 179 20.74 -16.10 -9.10
C PRO A 179 19.27 -15.66 -9.18
N GLY A 180 18.36 -16.61 -9.40
CA GLY A 180 16.91 -16.36 -9.48
C GLY A 180 16.33 -15.59 -8.28
N LYS A 181 16.90 -15.79 -7.07
CA LYS A 181 16.50 -15.04 -5.86
C LYS A 181 16.65 -13.53 -6.01
N ARG A 182 17.62 -13.04 -6.80
CA ARG A 182 17.84 -11.60 -7.06
C ARG A 182 16.66 -10.95 -7.77
N TYR A 183 15.98 -11.69 -8.65
CA TYR A 183 14.75 -11.20 -9.30
C TYR A 183 13.62 -11.05 -8.26
N PHE A 184 13.48 -12.00 -7.34
CA PHE A 184 12.45 -11.91 -6.31
C PHE A 184 12.75 -10.82 -5.26
N GLU A 185 14.01 -10.64 -4.87
CA GLU A 185 14.45 -9.51 -4.03
C GLU A 185 14.15 -8.16 -4.70
N LEU A 186 14.41 -8.05 -6.00
CA LEU A 186 14.08 -6.86 -6.78
C LEU A 186 12.57 -6.59 -6.79
N TRP A 187 11.75 -7.64 -6.96
CA TRP A 187 10.30 -7.54 -6.87
C TRP A 187 9.85 -7.03 -5.48
N ILE A 188 10.43 -7.56 -4.41
CA ILE A 188 10.14 -7.15 -3.02
C ILE A 188 10.52 -5.67 -2.80
N LEU A 189 11.70 -5.24 -3.25
CA LEU A 189 12.13 -3.85 -3.14
C LEU A 189 11.19 -2.90 -3.89
N ILE A 190 10.80 -3.25 -5.12
CA ILE A 190 9.91 -2.42 -5.91
C ILE A 190 8.52 -2.37 -5.26
N THR A 191 7.95 -3.52 -4.94
CA THR A 191 6.58 -3.58 -4.38
C THR A 191 6.49 -3.00 -2.97
N GLY A 192 7.49 -3.20 -2.13
CA GLY A 192 7.51 -2.73 -0.75
C GLY A 192 7.89 -1.26 -0.62
N MET A 193 8.92 -0.80 -1.33
CA MET A 193 9.42 0.57 -1.21
C MET A 193 8.92 1.49 -2.32
N PHE A 194 9.20 1.17 -3.58
CA PHE A 194 8.85 2.05 -4.70
C PHE A 194 7.34 2.25 -4.83
N THR A 195 6.55 1.16 -4.84
CA THR A 195 5.09 1.24 -4.96
C THR A 195 4.48 2.03 -3.81
N THR A 196 4.91 1.78 -2.58
CA THR A 196 4.41 2.48 -1.39
C THR A 196 4.71 3.97 -1.48
N TRP A 197 5.97 4.33 -1.76
CA TRP A 197 6.36 5.74 -1.86
C TRP A 197 5.63 6.46 -2.99
N PHE A 198 5.57 5.82 -4.15
CA PHE A 198 4.85 6.34 -5.31
C PHE A 198 3.37 6.50 -4.98
N PHE A 199 2.70 5.50 -4.42
CA PHE A 199 1.29 5.59 -4.04
C PHE A 199 1.05 6.79 -3.11
N LEU A 200 1.81 6.89 -2.02
CA LEU A 200 1.69 7.96 -1.01
C LEU A 200 1.91 9.35 -1.60
N ALA A 201 2.86 9.50 -2.54
CA ALA A 201 3.13 10.78 -3.20
C ALA A 201 1.95 11.30 -4.03
N GLY A 202 1.04 10.43 -4.47
CA GLY A 202 -0.16 10.82 -5.21
C GLY A 202 -1.43 10.90 -4.39
N VAL A 203 -1.36 10.70 -3.07
CA VAL A 203 -2.53 10.89 -2.20
C VAL A 203 -2.82 12.40 -2.11
N PRO A 204 -4.06 12.86 -2.38
CA PRO A 204 -4.38 14.30 -2.40
C PRO A 204 -3.97 15.02 -1.12
N GLU A 205 -3.34 16.21 -1.24
CA GLU A 205 -2.84 16.99 -0.08
C GLU A 205 -3.94 17.75 0.66
N ASP A 206 -4.92 18.30 -0.06
CA ASP A 206 -6.05 19.01 0.57
C ASP A 206 -7.33 18.20 0.41
N LEU A 207 -7.55 17.29 1.37
CA LEU A 207 -8.75 16.46 1.42
C LEU A 207 -10.03 17.32 1.53
N ARG A 208 -9.99 18.51 2.15
CA ARG A 208 -11.15 19.40 2.34
C ARG A 208 -11.54 20.13 1.06
N GLN A 209 -10.57 20.44 0.21
CA GLN A 209 -10.84 21.08 -1.06
C GLN A 209 -11.55 20.13 -2.05
N LEU A 210 -11.40 18.81 -1.89
CA LEU A 210 -12.10 17.82 -2.71
C LEU A 210 -13.63 17.90 -2.59
N ASP A 211 -14.16 18.36 -1.45
CA ASP A 211 -15.60 18.55 -1.27
C ASP A 211 -16.16 19.70 -2.12
N LYS A 212 -15.30 20.66 -2.50
CA LYS A 212 -15.65 21.86 -3.26
C LYS A 212 -15.63 21.64 -4.78
N LEU A 213 -15.17 20.48 -5.25
CA LEU A 213 -15.12 20.16 -6.67
C LEU A 213 -16.54 19.89 -7.20
N MET A 214 -17.14 20.81 -7.93
CA MET A 214 -18.54 20.69 -8.38
C MET A 214 -18.76 19.61 -9.47
N GLU A 215 -17.71 19.02 -10.03
CA GLU A 215 -17.80 18.05 -11.13
C GLU A 215 -17.84 16.60 -10.64
N TYR A 216 -19.05 16.05 -10.45
CA TYR A 216 -19.20 14.62 -10.18
C TYR A 216 -18.48 13.78 -11.25
N PRO A 217 -17.59 12.84 -10.88
CA PRO A 217 -16.82 12.09 -11.86
C PRO A 217 -17.72 11.20 -12.71
N LYS A 218 -18.00 11.66 -13.95
CA LYS A 218 -18.90 11.01 -14.92
C LYS A 218 -18.58 9.52 -15.13
N SER A 219 -17.31 9.15 -15.17
CA SER A 219 -16.86 7.77 -15.33
C SER A 219 -17.28 6.85 -14.17
N LEU A 220 -17.28 7.36 -12.95
CA LEU A 220 -17.67 6.59 -11.76
C LEU A 220 -19.19 6.45 -11.66
N LYS A 221 -19.92 7.48 -12.09
CA LYS A 221 -21.38 7.40 -12.30
C LYS A 221 -21.73 6.25 -13.23
N VAL A 222 -20.99 6.13 -14.34
CA VAL A 222 -21.26 5.11 -15.35
C VAL A 222 -20.99 3.72 -14.82
N LEU A 223 -19.84 3.51 -14.16
CA LEU A 223 -19.50 2.22 -13.56
C LEU A 223 -20.54 1.79 -12.51
N ALA A 224 -20.90 2.69 -11.59
CA ALA A 224 -21.81 2.35 -10.51
C ALA A 224 -23.26 2.14 -11.01
N GLN A 225 -23.78 3.05 -11.84
CA GLN A 225 -25.19 3.02 -12.25
C GLN A 225 -25.49 2.12 -13.44
N TYR A 226 -24.56 1.99 -14.40
CA TYR A 226 -24.83 1.25 -15.63
C TYR A 226 -24.12 -0.11 -15.70
N ILE A 227 -23.19 -0.39 -14.79
CA ILE A 227 -22.51 -1.70 -14.75
C ILE A 227 -22.84 -2.43 -13.46
N LEU A 228 -22.51 -1.85 -12.29
CA LEU A 228 -22.70 -2.52 -11.01
C LEU A 228 -24.17 -2.71 -10.64
N LEU A 229 -25.00 -1.67 -10.77
CA LEU A 229 -26.42 -1.76 -10.42
C LEU A 229 -27.18 -2.82 -11.25
N PRO A 230 -27.03 -2.92 -12.59
CA PRO A 230 -27.61 -4.02 -13.36
C PRO A 230 -27.12 -5.40 -12.93
N ILE A 231 -25.83 -5.56 -12.62
CA ILE A 231 -25.29 -6.84 -12.15
C ILE A 231 -25.92 -7.24 -10.81
N VAL A 232 -26.02 -6.30 -9.86
CA VAL A 232 -26.68 -6.53 -8.57
C VAL A 232 -28.15 -6.88 -8.77
N LEU A 233 -28.85 -6.19 -9.68
CA LEU A 233 -30.24 -6.50 -10.03
C LEU A 233 -30.39 -7.91 -10.61
N ILE A 234 -29.48 -8.34 -11.49
CA ILE A 234 -29.47 -9.72 -12.00
C ILE A 234 -29.32 -10.72 -10.85
N TYR A 235 -28.40 -10.47 -9.92
CA TYR A 235 -28.24 -11.33 -8.75
C TYR A 235 -29.49 -11.36 -7.86
N LEU A 236 -30.15 -10.23 -7.65
CA LEU A 236 -31.42 -10.17 -6.90
C LEU A 236 -32.58 -10.87 -7.59
N VAL A 237 -32.55 -11.01 -8.92
CA VAL A 237 -33.56 -11.77 -9.69
C VAL A 237 -33.26 -13.27 -9.66
N ILE A 238 -31.98 -13.65 -9.59
CA ILE A 238 -31.56 -15.05 -9.47
C ILE A 238 -31.87 -15.62 -8.08
N LEU A 239 -31.75 -14.80 -7.03
CA LEU A 239 -32.00 -15.17 -5.63
C LEU A 239 -33.50 -15.25 -5.32
#